data_AF-A0A150QL13-F1
#
_entry.id   AF-A0A150QL13-F1
#
_cell.length_a   1.000
_cell.length_b   1.000
_cell.length_c   1.000
_cell.angle_alpha   90.00
_cell.angle_beta   90.00
_cell.angle_gamma   90.00
#
_symmetry.space_group_name_H-M   'P 1'
#
loop_
_entity.id
_entity.type
_entity.pdbx_description
1 polymer ?
#
loop_
_entity_poly.entity_id
_entity_poly.type
_entity_poly.pdbx_seq_one_letter_code
_entity_poly.pdbx_strand_id
1 'polypeptide(L)'
;MALVQYDEGLTMREARAIYFEVNGFGADGGYGDAWVDFKLGPLPVPFPNTPARVRAVRYHDLHHVLTGYDTNTIGEFEISAWELGAGCKDFVAAWHLNLGGLFAGLLSAPRRTVRAFLRGRRSESLYGQPFEALLDRTVGDLRREMRADAP
;
A
#
# COMPACT_ATOMS: atom_id res chain seq x y z
N MET A 1 -0.34 14.30 -8.04
CA MET A 1 -0.81 12.97 -8.47
C MET A 1 -2.30 12.90 -8.22
N ALA A 2 -3.02 12.12 -9.03
CA ALA A 2 -4.48 12.09 -9.06
C ALA A 2 -5.03 11.19 -7.95
N LEU A 3 -6.04 11.66 -7.22
CA LEU A 3 -6.90 10.79 -6.41
C LEU A 3 -7.63 9.84 -7.36
N VAL A 4 -7.12 8.61 -7.51
CA VAL A 4 -7.78 7.57 -8.29
C VAL A 4 -8.80 6.88 -7.39
N GLN A 5 -10.07 7.12 -7.67
CA GLN A 5 -11.13 6.31 -7.09
C GLN A 5 -11.30 5.06 -7.93
N TYR A 6 -10.91 3.91 -7.38
CA TYR A 6 -11.10 2.60 -8.02
C TYR A 6 -12.57 2.18 -7.89
N ASP A 7 -13.20 1.88 -9.02
CA ASP A 7 -14.55 1.31 -9.09
C ASP A 7 -14.61 -0.01 -8.30
N GLU A 8 -15.65 -0.16 -7.49
CA GLU A 8 -15.83 -1.30 -6.61
C GLU A 8 -16.07 -2.62 -7.35
N GLY A 9 -16.58 -2.57 -8.59
CA GLY A 9 -16.82 -3.72 -9.43
C GLY A 9 -15.57 -4.26 -10.13
N LEU A 10 -14.47 -3.51 -10.15
CA LEU A 10 -13.20 -3.98 -10.72
C LEU A 10 -12.61 -5.08 -9.86
N THR A 11 -12.00 -6.06 -10.51
CA THR A 11 -11.10 -6.99 -9.85
C THR A 11 -9.86 -6.25 -9.32
N MET A 12 -9.23 -6.75 -8.26
CA MET A 12 -7.96 -6.21 -7.78
C MET A 12 -6.88 -6.24 -8.85
N ARG A 13 -6.92 -7.21 -9.77
CA ARG A 13 -6.03 -7.27 -10.93
C ARG A 13 -6.17 -6.05 -11.83
N GLU A 14 -7.41 -5.71 -12.21
CA GLU A 14 -7.71 -4.55 -13.05
C GLU A 14 -7.40 -3.24 -12.33
N ALA A 15 -7.84 -3.11 -11.09
CA ALA A 15 -7.59 -1.91 -10.29
C ALA A 15 -6.09 -1.68 -10.04
N ARG A 16 -5.31 -2.75 -9.82
CA ARG A 16 -3.84 -2.66 -9.71
C ARG A 16 -3.18 -2.27 -11.04
N ALA A 17 -3.70 -2.74 -12.17
CA ALA A 17 -3.17 -2.33 -13.48
C ALA A 17 -3.35 -0.82 -13.70
N ILE A 18 -4.52 -0.27 -13.34
CA ILE A 18 -4.78 1.18 -13.36
C ILE A 18 -3.82 1.90 -12.39
N TYR A 19 -3.64 1.39 -11.18
CA TYR A 19 -2.69 1.92 -10.20
C TYR A 19 -1.27 1.99 -10.78
N PHE A 20 -0.78 0.95 -11.45
CA PHE A 20 0.54 0.96 -12.07
C PHE A 20 0.64 1.98 -13.22
N GLU A 21 -0.39 2.06 -14.06
CA GLU A 21 -0.43 2.98 -15.19
C GLU A 21 -0.39 4.44 -14.72
N VAL A 22 -1.25 4.82 -13.78
CA VAL A 22 -1.34 6.21 -13.28
C VAL A 22 -0.06 6.65 -12.55
N ASN A 23 0.63 5.72 -11.91
CA ASN A 23 1.87 6.00 -11.19
C ASN A 23 3.15 5.82 -12.03
N GLY A 24 3.02 5.32 -13.26
CA GLY A 24 4.17 5.07 -14.13
C GLY A 24 5.10 3.96 -13.64
N PHE A 25 4.57 2.95 -12.95
CA PHE A 25 5.36 1.84 -12.39
C PHE A 25 5.64 0.71 -13.39
N GLY A 26 5.18 0.82 -14.64
CA GLY A 26 5.32 -0.22 -15.65
C GLY A 26 4.31 -1.35 -15.49
N ALA A 27 4.32 -2.32 -16.42
CA ALA A 27 3.27 -3.34 -16.51
C ALA A 27 3.24 -4.33 -15.32
N ASP A 28 4.37 -4.55 -14.66
CA ASP A 28 4.53 -5.47 -13.53
C ASP A 28 4.76 -4.75 -12.19
N GLY A 29 4.74 -3.41 -12.17
CA GLY A 29 5.04 -2.62 -10.98
C GLY A 29 6.51 -2.64 -10.56
N GLY A 30 7.44 -3.09 -11.42
CA GLY A 30 8.86 -3.25 -11.09
C GLY A 30 9.15 -4.45 -10.19
N TYR A 31 8.24 -5.43 -10.13
CA TYR A 31 8.42 -6.63 -9.31
C TYR A 31 9.53 -7.55 -9.84
N GLY A 32 9.76 -7.54 -11.16
CA GLY A 32 10.83 -8.31 -11.80
C GLY A 32 12.20 -7.64 -11.78
N ASP A 33 12.30 -6.37 -11.37
CA ASP A 33 13.55 -5.62 -11.42
C ASP A 33 14.56 -6.10 -10.38
N ALA A 34 15.84 -6.18 -10.74
CA ALA A 34 16.90 -6.60 -9.82
C ALA A 34 17.22 -5.53 -8.76
N TRP A 35 16.96 -4.27 -9.08
CA TRP A 35 17.26 -3.09 -8.27
C TRP A 35 16.06 -2.16 -8.28
N VAL A 36 15.80 -1.52 -7.16
CA VAL A 36 14.76 -0.49 -7.06
C VAL A 36 15.35 0.82 -6.59
N ASP A 37 14.92 1.89 -7.25
CA ASP A 37 15.23 3.25 -6.83
C ASP A 37 14.16 3.72 -5.86
N PHE A 38 14.44 3.62 -4.57
CA PHE A 38 13.59 4.25 -3.57
C PHE A 38 13.96 5.73 -3.47
N LYS A 39 13.03 6.58 -3.90
CA LYS A 39 13.17 8.04 -3.80
C LYS A 39 12.86 8.50 -2.38
N LEU A 40 13.84 8.43 -1.50
CA LEU A 40 13.79 9.17 -0.23
C LEU A 40 14.22 10.62 -0.50
N GLY A 41 13.30 11.45 -1.01
CA GLY A 41 13.60 12.82 -1.42
C GLY A 41 14.39 12.90 -2.73
N PRO A 42 15.31 13.87 -2.90
CA PRO A 42 15.98 14.12 -4.18
C PRO A 42 17.12 13.15 -4.53
N LEU A 43 17.55 12.28 -3.61
CA LEU A 43 18.60 11.30 -3.87
C LEU A 43 18.00 9.91 -4.17
N PRO A 44 18.28 9.32 -5.35
CA PRO A 44 17.99 7.92 -5.59
C PRO A 44 18.96 7.06 -4.76
N VAL A 45 18.41 6.18 -3.92
CA VAL A 45 19.20 5.16 -3.21
C VAL A 45 18.84 3.81 -3.83
N PRO A 46 19.60 3.34 -4.84
CA PRO A 46 19.37 2.03 -5.43
C PRO A 46 19.69 0.95 -4.42
N PHE A 47 18.78 0.01 -4.24
CA PHE A 47 19.03 -1.16 -3.39
C PHE A 47 18.42 -2.42 -3.99
N PRO A 48 18.93 -3.62 -3.61
CA PRO A 48 18.51 -4.86 -4.25
C PRO A 48 17.04 -5.15 -3.97
N ASN A 49 16.31 -5.56 -5.01
CA ASN A 49 14.91 -5.95 -4.90
C ASN A 49 14.79 -7.37 -4.33
N THR A 50 15.01 -7.49 -3.02
CA THR A 50 15.03 -8.80 -2.36
C THR A 50 13.65 -9.50 -2.45
N PRO A 51 13.60 -10.85 -2.48
CA PRO A 51 12.33 -11.58 -2.52
C PRO A 51 11.37 -11.22 -1.37
N ALA A 52 11.91 -10.92 -0.18
CA ALA A 52 11.12 -10.50 0.97
C ALA A 52 10.45 -9.13 0.74
N ARG A 53 11.17 -8.19 0.11
CA ARG A 53 10.60 -6.90 -0.30
C ARG A 53 9.55 -7.08 -1.37
N VAL A 54 9.84 -7.84 -2.44
CA VAL A 54 8.88 -8.10 -3.52
C VAL A 54 7.59 -8.70 -2.96
N ARG A 55 7.71 -9.63 -2.01
CA ARG A 55 6.54 -10.20 -1.33
C ARG A 55 5.74 -9.12 -0.59
N ALA A 56 6.39 -8.21 0.14
CA ALA A 56 5.72 -7.15 0.89
C ALA A 56 5.09 -6.07 -0.01
N VAL A 57 5.84 -5.57 -0.99
CA VAL A 57 5.40 -4.48 -1.88
C VAL A 57 4.17 -4.89 -2.70
N ARG A 58 4.08 -6.18 -3.08
CA ARG A 58 2.88 -6.74 -3.72
C ARG A 58 1.60 -6.48 -2.92
N TYR A 59 1.61 -6.71 -1.61
CA TYR A 59 0.43 -6.44 -0.77
C TYR A 59 0.24 -4.95 -0.52
N HIS A 60 1.34 -4.21 -0.33
CA HIS A 60 1.32 -2.77 -0.15
C HIS A 60 0.62 -2.04 -1.31
N ASP A 61 0.93 -2.41 -2.56
CA ASP A 61 0.25 -1.86 -3.74
C ASP A 61 -1.25 -2.19 -3.75
N LEU A 62 -1.63 -3.41 -3.33
CA LEU A 62 -3.04 -3.76 -3.16
C LEU A 62 -3.69 -2.93 -2.04
N HIS A 63 -2.97 -2.58 -0.98
CA HIS A 63 -3.51 -1.72 0.09
C HIS A 63 -3.73 -0.28 -0.37
N HIS A 64 -2.92 0.27 -1.28
CA HIS A 64 -3.23 1.56 -1.90
C HIS A 64 -4.56 1.52 -2.64
N VAL A 65 -4.79 0.48 -3.45
CA VAL A 65 -6.07 0.27 -4.15
C VAL A 65 -7.23 0.09 -3.16
N LEU A 66 -7.03 -0.73 -2.13
CA LEU A 66 -8.03 -1.04 -1.12
C LEU A 66 -8.45 0.21 -0.33
N THR A 67 -7.48 1.02 0.10
CA THR A 67 -7.71 2.13 1.03
C THR A 67 -7.97 3.46 0.34
N GLY A 68 -7.53 3.62 -0.91
CA GLY A 68 -7.58 4.86 -1.67
C GLY A 68 -6.52 5.89 -1.27
N TYR A 69 -5.53 5.54 -0.44
CA TYR A 69 -4.41 6.44 -0.17
C TYR A 69 -3.52 6.56 -1.42
N ASP A 70 -3.16 7.79 -1.75
CA ASP A 70 -2.31 8.12 -2.90
C ASP A 70 -0.85 7.68 -2.65
N THR A 71 -0.02 7.68 -3.69
CA THR A 71 1.43 7.35 -3.62
C THR A 71 2.31 8.60 -3.50
N ASN A 72 1.69 9.76 -3.20
CA ASN A 72 2.42 10.97 -2.83
C ASN A 72 2.98 10.83 -1.40
N THR A 73 3.91 11.70 -1.02
CA THR A 73 4.59 11.61 0.29
C THR A 73 3.63 11.53 1.49
N ILE A 74 2.50 12.25 1.47
CA ILE A 74 1.53 12.19 2.58
C ILE A 74 0.73 10.88 2.51
N GLY A 75 0.35 10.44 1.32
CA GLY A 75 -0.35 9.16 1.12
C GLY A 75 0.48 7.95 1.54
N GLU A 76 1.79 7.98 1.28
CA GLU A 76 2.76 6.98 1.78
C GLU A 76 2.83 6.93 3.31
N PHE A 77 2.68 8.08 3.97
CA PHE A 77 2.60 8.13 5.43
C PHE A 77 1.26 7.63 5.96
N GLU A 78 0.16 7.92 5.26
CA GLU A 78 -1.17 7.41 5.59
C GLU A 78 -1.24 5.89 5.45
N ILE A 79 -0.77 5.31 4.34
CA ILE A 79 -0.76 3.86 4.12
C ILE A 79 0.16 3.17 5.14
N SER A 80 1.33 3.75 5.44
CA SER A 80 2.24 3.26 6.47
C SER A 80 1.54 3.17 7.83
N ALA A 81 0.86 4.25 8.22
CA ALA A 81 0.10 4.30 9.47
C ALA A 81 -1.06 3.30 9.47
N TRP A 82 -1.80 3.19 8.36
CA TRP A 82 -2.91 2.25 8.22
C TRP A 82 -2.44 0.79 8.31
N GLU A 83 -1.35 0.42 7.63
CA GLU A 83 -0.80 -0.94 7.65
C GLU A 83 -0.30 -1.35 9.05
N LEU A 84 0.27 -0.42 9.84
CA LEU A 84 0.59 -0.68 11.24
C LEU A 84 -0.67 -0.89 12.08
N GLY A 85 -1.72 -0.11 11.81
CA GLY A 85 -3.01 -0.25 12.49
C GLY A 85 -3.69 -1.58 12.19
N ALA A 86 -3.76 -1.95 10.90
CA ALA A 86 -4.39 -3.17 10.38
C ALA A 86 -3.53 -4.43 10.62
N GLY A 87 -2.22 -4.24 10.85
CA GLY A 87 -1.25 -5.26 11.19
C GLY A 87 -0.50 -5.82 9.98
N CYS A 88 0.82 -5.98 10.08
CA CYS A 88 1.67 -6.46 8.98
C CYS A 88 1.99 -7.97 9.03
N LYS A 89 1.39 -8.73 9.95
CA LYS A 89 1.64 -10.18 10.16
C LYS A 89 3.15 -10.49 10.27
N ASP A 90 3.65 -11.49 9.55
CA ASP A 90 5.05 -11.96 9.49
C ASP A 90 5.95 -11.10 8.58
N PHE A 91 5.44 -10.02 7.99
CA PHE A 91 6.19 -9.15 7.09
C PHE A 91 7.03 -8.15 7.87
N VAL A 92 8.15 -8.62 8.41
CA VAL A 92 9.07 -7.80 9.22
C VAL A 92 9.54 -6.54 8.49
N ALA A 93 9.77 -6.62 7.17
CA ALA A 93 10.15 -5.46 6.37
C ALA A 93 9.06 -4.38 6.36
N ALA A 94 7.78 -4.77 6.26
CA ALA A 94 6.66 -3.84 6.31
C ALA A 94 6.57 -3.15 7.68
N TRP A 95 6.75 -3.88 8.78
CA TRP A 95 6.80 -3.28 10.12
C TRP A 95 7.87 -2.18 10.23
N HIS A 96 9.10 -2.44 9.78
CA HIS A 96 10.19 -1.47 9.89
C HIS A 96 9.96 -0.23 9.02
N LEU A 97 9.55 -0.44 7.76
CA LEU A 97 9.31 0.66 6.82
C LEU A 97 8.13 1.54 7.28
N ASN A 98 7.04 0.91 7.69
CA ASN A 98 5.85 1.62 8.11
C ASN A 98 6.05 2.40 9.41
N LEU A 99 6.92 1.94 10.32
CA LEU A 99 7.30 2.71 11.52
C LEU A 99 8.00 4.01 11.16
N GLY A 100 8.90 3.99 10.16
CA GLY A 100 9.53 5.19 9.63
C GLY A 100 8.51 6.14 9.00
N GLY A 101 7.61 5.60 8.16
CA GLY A 101 6.53 6.36 7.53
C GLY A 101 5.56 6.97 8.55
N LEU A 102 5.20 6.24 9.61
CA LEU A 102 4.37 6.74 10.71
C LEU A 102 5.04 7.92 11.41
N PHE A 103 6.32 7.79 11.78
CA PHE A 103 7.04 8.86 12.48
C PHE A 103 7.14 10.12 11.61
N ALA A 104 7.53 9.99 10.34
CA ALA A 104 7.57 11.10 9.40
C ALA A 104 6.17 11.72 9.18
N GLY A 105 5.14 10.88 9.11
CA GLY A 105 3.74 11.30 9.01
C GLY A 105 3.23 12.05 10.24
N LEU A 106 3.66 11.69 11.44
CA LEU A 106 3.29 12.39 12.68
C LEU A 106 3.93 13.79 12.76
N LEU A 107 5.12 13.97 12.18
CA LEU A 107 5.78 15.27 12.12
C LEU A 107 5.21 16.18 11.02
N SER A 108 4.80 15.62 9.87
CA SER A 108 4.41 16.39 8.68
C SER A 108 2.89 16.54 8.50
N ALA A 109 2.10 15.51 8.80
CA ALA A 109 0.66 15.47 8.59
C ALA A 109 -0.10 14.76 9.74
N PRO A 110 0.10 15.17 11.02
CA PRO A 110 -0.28 14.39 12.21
C PRO A 110 -1.74 13.95 12.22
N ARG A 111 -2.67 14.85 11.89
CA ARG A 111 -4.11 14.54 11.89
C ARG A 111 -4.48 13.45 10.88
N ARG A 112 -3.89 13.48 9.70
CA ARG A 112 -4.13 12.50 8.62
C ARG A 112 -3.53 11.15 9.00
N THR A 113 -2.29 11.16 9.47
CA THR A 113 -1.56 9.98 9.94
C THR A 113 -2.28 9.27 11.10
N VAL A 114 -2.72 10.01 12.12
CA VAL A 114 -3.47 9.43 13.26
C VAL A 114 -4.81 8.85 12.79
N ARG A 115 -5.53 9.55 11.90
CA ARG A 115 -6.78 9.02 11.33
C ARG A 115 -6.54 7.72 10.57
N ALA A 116 -5.51 7.67 9.73
CA ALA A 116 -5.17 6.48 8.96
C ALA A 116 -4.81 5.30 9.87
N PHE A 117 -4.03 5.53 10.93
CA PHE A 117 -3.74 4.51 11.94
C PHE A 117 -5.02 3.99 12.61
N LEU A 118 -5.92 4.89 13.05
CA LEU A 118 -7.17 4.49 13.71
C LEU A 118 -8.12 3.75 12.77
N ARG A 119 -8.20 4.14 11.49
CA ARG A 119 -8.90 3.39 10.44
C ARG A 119 -8.30 1.99 10.29
N GLY A 120 -6.98 1.90 10.23
CA GLY A 120 -6.25 0.62 10.20
C GLY A 120 -6.60 -0.28 11.39
N ARG A 121 -6.63 0.26 12.61
CA ARG A 121 -7.01 -0.48 13.84
C ARG A 121 -8.43 -1.06 13.81
N ARG A 122 -9.29 -0.59 12.91
CA ARG A 122 -10.67 -1.07 12.69
C ARG A 122 -10.80 -1.92 11.43
N SER A 123 -9.72 -2.03 10.65
CA SER A 123 -9.61 -2.77 9.40
C SER A 123 -8.77 -4.04 9.60
N GLU A 124 -8.72 -4.88 8.57
CA GLU A 124 -7.76 -5.98 8.45
C GLU A 124 -6.89 -5.78 7.19
N SER A 125 -5.63 -6.18 7.25
CA SER A 125 -4.74 -6.13 6.09
C SER A 125 -4.85 -7.39 5.25
N LEU A 126 -4.42 -7.30 3.99
CA LEU A 126 -4.37 -8.43 3.06
C LEU A 126 -3.14 -9.32 3.30
N TYR A 127 -2.21 -8.91 4.18
CA TYR A 127 -1.00 -9.66 4.47
C TYR A 127 -1.33 -11.09 4.92
N GLY A 128 -0.63 -12.06 4.29
CA GLY A 128 -0.80 -13.49 4.59
C GLY A 128 -1.95 -14.17 3.86
N GLN A 129 -2.81 -13.43 3.14
CA GLN A 129 -3.82 -14.05 2.28
C GLN A 129 -3.20 -14.55 0.96
N PRO A 130 -3.76 -15.58 0.30
CA PRO A 130 -3.26 -16.09 -0.97
C PRO A 130 -3.32 -15.01 -2.06
N PHE A 131 -2.16 -14.52 -2.49
CA PHE A 131 -2.07 -13.32 -3.33
C PHE A 131 -2.84 -13.44 -4.66
N GLU A 132 -2.70 -14.56 -5.37
CA GLU A 132 -3.41 -14.74 -6.65
C GLU A 132 -4.92 -14.78 -6.47
N ALA A 133 -5.43 -15.34 -5.35
CA ALA A 133 -6.85 -15.34 -5.06
C ALA A 133 -7.37 -13.92 -4.76
N LEU A 134 -6.55 -13.05 -4.17
CA LEU A 134 -6.93 -11.64 -3.97
C LEU A 134 -7.12 -10.91 -5.30
N LEU A 135 -6.29 -11.20 -6.30
CA LEU A 135 -6.33 -10.53 -7.59
C LEU A 135 -7.65 -10.73 -8.34
N ASP A 136 -8.30 -11.88 -8.15
CA ASP A 136 -9.52 -12.25 -8.85
C ASP A 136 -10.79 -11.75 -8.11
N ARG A 137 -10.64 -11.22 -6.90
CA ARG A 137 -11.74 -10.62 -6.12
C ARG A 137 -11.95 -9.16 -6.48
N THR A 138 -13.18 -8.68 -6.31
CA THR A 138 -13.50 -7.27 -6.54
C THR A 138 -12.97 -6.37 -5.42
N VAL A 139 -12.66 -5.11 -5.77
CA VAL A 139 -12.24 -4.08 -4.82
C VAL A 139 -13.32 -3.88 -3.74
N GLY A 140 -14.59 -3.83 -4.14
CA GLY A 140 -15.72 -3.63 -3.21
C GLY A 140 -15.86 -4.76 -2.20
N ASP A 141 -15.74 -6.02 -2.64
CA ASP A 141 -15.85 -7.18 -1.75
C ASP A 141 -14.73 -7.18 -0.72
N LEU A 142 -13.50 -6.91 -1.15
CA LEU A 142 -12.36 -6.84 -0.23
C LEU A 142 -12.46 -5.64 0.72
N ARG A 143 -12.93 -4.48 0.26
CA ARG A 143 -13.15 -3.32 1.14
C ARG A 143 -14.12 -3.65 2.27
N ARG A 144 -15.26 -4.30 1.95
CA ARG A 144 -16.24 -4.72 2.95
C ARG A 144 -15.70 -5.78 3.90
N GLU A 145 -15.07 -6.82 3.37
CA GLU A 145 -14.54 -7.92 4.18
C GLU A 145 -13.45 -7.43 5.14
N MET A 146 -12.54 -6.61 4.64
CA MET A 146 -11.43 -6.04 5.41
C MET A 146 -11.81 -4.78 6.20
N ARG A 147 -13.07 -4.33 6.11
CA ARG A 147 -13.60 -3.11 6.74
C ARG A 147 -12.81 -1.85 6.39
N ALA A 148 -12.27 -1.81 5.17
CA ALA A 148 -11.51 -0.67 4.65
C ALA A 148 -12.43 0.43 4.09
N ASP A 149 -13.73 0.20 3.94
CA ASP A 149 -14.74 1.20 3.59
C ASP A 149 -15.15 2.11 4.77
N ALA A 150 -14.89 1.66 6.00
CA ALA A 150 -15.16 2.43 7.21
C ALA A 150 -14.21 3.65 7.35
N PRO A 151 -14.74 4.83 7.77
CA PRO A 151 -13.94 6.04 7.98
C PRO A 151 -13.01 5.99 9.20
#